data_AF-A0A8D0GCW5-F1
#
_entry.id   AF-A0A8D0GCW5-F1
#
_cell.length_a   1.000
_cell.length_b   1.000
_cell.length_c   1.000
_cell.angle_alpha   90.00
_cell.angle_beta   90.00
_cell.angle_gamma   90.00
#
_symmetry.space_group_name_H-M   'P 1'
#
loop_
_entity.id
_entity.type
_entity.pdbx_description
1 polymer ?
#
loop_
_entity_poly.entity_id
_entity_poly.type
_entity_poly.pdbx_seq_one_letter_code
_entity_poly.pdbx_strand_id
1 'polypeptide(L)'
;MKWHLMIAGLIVVVMKLVGTSLFFVYFSEIFPTPGSPGGTNSPIDDSKGECPILWTFYKGRCYFFSAQQKTWADSRKHCVDSGSDLVIINSREELAFLFNHTQNEVYFIGLTDQDAEGKWKWIDNTALNINM
;
A
#
# COMPACT_ATOMS: atom_id res chain seq x y z
N MET A 1 19.82 47.60 15.62
CA MET A 1 19.88 46.86 14.34
C MET A 1 19.56 45.39 14.61
N LYS A 2 18.51 44.83 14.01
CA LYS A 2 18.02 43.47 14.29
C LYS A 2 18.77 42.44 13.43
N TRP A 3 19.94 42.03 13.90
CA TRP A 3 20.85 41.06 13.26
C TRP A 3 20.17 39.72 12.88
N HIS A 4 19.21 39.27 13.68
CA HIS A 4 18.48 38.01 13.42
C HIS A 4 17.62 38.00 12.15
N LEU A 5 17.12 39.16 11.70
CA LEU A 5 16.32 39.24 10.48
C LEU A 5 17.18 39.14 9.21
N MET A 6 18.46 39.53 9.28
CA MET A 6 19.40 39.43 8.17
C MET A 6 19.85 37.98 7.94
N ILE A 7 20.05 37.22 9.02
CA ILE A 7 20.38 35.78 8.96
C ILE A 7 19.20 34.99 8.36
N ALA A 8 17.98 35.25 8.82
CA ALA A 8 16.78 34.61 8.27
C ALA A 8 16.58 34.94 6.78
N GLY A 9 16.85 36.18 6.39
CA GLY A 9 16.84 36.60 4.98
C GLY A 9 17.85 35.85 4.12
N LEU A 10 19.08 35.68 4.62
CA LEU A 10 20.13 34.94 3.90
C LEU A 10 19.78 33.45 3.72
N ILE A 11 19.22 32.82 4.75
CA ILE A 11 18.81 31.40 4.70
C ILE A 11 17.67 31.19 3.71
N VAL A 12 16.68 32.07 3.66
CA VAL A 12 15.57 31.99 2.69
C VAL A 12 16.07 32.22 1.26
N VAL A 13 17.02 33.13 1.06
CA VAL A 13 17.65 33.34 -0.26
C VAL A 13 18.47 32.12 -0.70
N VAL A 14 19.22 31.49 0.20
CA VAL A 14 19.96 30.25 -0.08
C VAL A 14 19.00 29.08 -0.35
N MET A 15 17.90 28.95 0.38
CA MET A 15 16.87 27.94 0.11
C MET A 15 16.17 28.13 -1.25
N LYS A 16 16.00 29.38 -1.72
CA LYS A 16 15.47 29.64 -3.06
C LYS A 16 16.50 29.41 -4.17
N LEU A 17 17.78 29.71 -3.95
CA LEU A 17 18.85 29.53 -4.94
C LEU A 17 19.30 28.06 -5.07
N VAL A 18 19.29 27.29 -3.98
CA VAL A 18 19.65 25.87 -3.98
C VAL A 18 18.42 24.99 -4.27
N GLY A 19 17.23 25.40 -3.82
CA GLY A 19 15.99 24.65 -4.00
C GLY A 19 15.41 24.71 -5.41
N THR A 20 15.59 25.81 -6.16
CA THR A 20 15.09 25.89 -7.54
C THR A 20 15.87 24.99 -8.50
N SER A 21 17.17 24.80 -8.28
CA SER A 21 17.98 23.90 -9.11
C SER A 21 17.78 22.42 -8.80
N LEU A 22 17.43 22.05 -7.56
CA LEU A 22 17.18 20.65 -7.16
C LEU A 22 15.73 20.19 -7.40
N PHE A 23 14.77 21.11 -7.46
CA PHE A 23 13.37 20.77 -7.72
C PHE A 23 13.14 20.31 -9.16
N PHE A 24 13.85 20.89 -10.14
CA PHE A 24 13.72 20.49 -11.55
C PHE A 24 14.34 19.12 -11.86
N VAL A 25 15.42 18.73 -11.18
CA VAL A 25 16.02 17.39 -11.34
C VAL A 25 15.18 16.31 -10.67
N TYR A 26 14.56 16.65 -9.53
CA TYR A 26 13.66 15.74 -8.82
C TYR A 26 12.33 15.53 -9.58
N PHE A 27 11.83 16.56 -10.26
CA PHE A 27 10.57 16.47 -11.01
C PHE A 27 10.71 15.58 -12.26
N SER A 28 11.88 15.53 -12.91
CA SER A 28 12.09 14.64 -14.08
C SER A 28 12.09 13.15 -13.76
N GLU A 29 12.24 12.73 -12.50
CA GLU A 29 12.14 11.31 -12.11
C GLU A 29 10.72 10.88 -11.70
N ILE A 30 9.82 11.83 -11.43
CA ILE A 30 8.45 11.53 -10.96
C ILE A 30 7.41 11.63 -12.08
N PHE A 31 7.68 12.39 -13.15
CA PHE A 31 6.79 12.51 -14.30
C PHE A 31 7.34 11.68 -15.48
N PRO A 32 6.70 10.54 -15.83
CA PRO A 32 7.01 9.85 -17.07
C PRO A 32 6.72 10.78 -18.25
N THR A 33 7.62 10.84 -19.22
CA THR A 33 7.38 11.56 -20.47
C THR A 33 6.20 10.92 -21.22
N PRO A 34 5.19 11.71 -21.66
CA PRO A 34 4.15 11.20 -22.54
C PRO A 34 4.74 11.07 -23.95
N GLY A 35 5.34 9.93 -24.24
CA GLY A 35 5.86 9.63 -25.57
C GLY A 35 7.08 8.72 -25.57
N SER A 36 6.86 7.43 -25.34
CA SER A 36 7.75 6.39 -25.87
C SER A 36 6.89 5.32 -26.54
N PRO A 37 6.85 5.24 -27.89
CA PRO A 37 6.42 4.05 -28.58
C PRO A 37 7.60 3.07 -28.58
N GLY A 38 7.84 2.46 -27.42
CA GLY A 38 8.86 1.46 -27.18
C GLY A 38 8.22 0.14 -26.78
N GLY A 39 7.32 -0.38 -27.61
CA GLY A 39 6.87 -1.76 -27.52
C GLY A 39 8.05 -2.67 -27.86
N THR A 40 8.76 -3.14 -26.83
CA THR A 40 9.57 -4.34 -26.99
C THR A 40 8.59 -5.48 -27.22
N ASN A 41 8.61 -6.05 -28.43
CA ASN A 41 8.01 -7.35 -28.70
C ASN A 41 8.81 -8.41 -27.94
N SER A 42 8.69 -8.42 -26.62
CA SER A 42 8.93 -9.62 -25.82
C SER A 42 7.73 -10.53 -26.03
N PRO A 43 7.90 -11.85 -26.16
CA PRO A 43 6.79 -12.77 -25.99
C PRO A 43 6.11 -12.42 -24.67
N ILE A 44 4.82 -12.09 -24.71
CA ILE A 44 4.01 -11.94 -23.51
C ILE A 44 4.00 -13.32 -22.85
N ASP A 45 4.87 -13.50 -21.87
CA ASP A 45 4.81 -14.62 -20.95
C ASP A 45 3.60 -14.37 -20.06
N ASP A 46 2.45 -14.85 -20.52
CA ASP A 46 1.10 -14.81 -19.93
C ASP A 46 1.01 -15.56 -18.58
N SER A 47 2.13 -15.70 -17.86
CA SER A 47 2.29 -16.56 -16.68
C SER A 47 2.53 -15.79 -15.37
N LYS A 48 2.62 -14.46 -15.39
CA LYS A 48 2.58 -13.63 -14.19
C LYS A 48 1.25 -12.90 -14.10
N GLY A 49 0.38 -13.34 -13.18
CA GLY A 49 -0.84 -12.58 -12.86
C GLY A 49 -0.47 -11.15 -12.47
N GLU A 50 -0.98 -10.18 -13.21
CA GLU A 50 -0.73 -8.76 -12.95
C GLU A 50 -1.71 -8.26 -11.89
N CYS A 51 -1.18 -7.62 -10.85
CA CYS A 51 -1.98 -6.91 -9.86
C CYS A 51 -2.03 -5.40 -10.18
N PRO A 52 -3.07 -4.67 -9.73
CA PRO A 52 -3.10 -3.23 -9.85
C PRO A 52 -1.88 -2.56 -9.22
N ILE A 53 -1.57 -1.33 -9.64
CA ILE A 53 -0.46 -0.53 -9.08
C ILE A 53 -0.64 -0.41 -7.55
N LEU A 54 0.44 -0.62 -6.79
CA LEU A 54 0.49 -0.67 -5.31
C LEU A 54 -0.10 -1.94 -4.66
N TRP A 55 -0.49 -2.95 -5.45
CA TRP A 55 -0.91 -4.24 -4.93
C TRP A 55 0.21 -5.26 -5.08
N THR A 56 0.31 -6.17 -4.11
CA THR A 56 1.29 -7.24 -4.13
C THR A 56 0.66 -8.51 -4.67
N PHE A 57 1.25 -9.11 -5.70
CA PHE A 57 0.85 -10.43 -6.19
C PHE A 57 1.43 -11.54 -5.31
N TYR A 58 0.58 -12.48 -4.88
CA TYR A 58 1.01 -13.72 -4.25
C TYR A 58 0.04 -14.85 -4.58
N LYS A 59 0.55 -15.93 -5.20
CA LYS A 59 -0.18 -17.16 -5.55
C LYS A 59 -1.55 -16.93 -6.21
N GLY A 60 -1.61 -16.07 -7.24
CA GLY A 60 -2.84 -15.84 -7.99
C GLY A 60 -3.82 -14.86 -7.33
N ARG A 61 -3.42 -14.22 -6.22
CA ARG A 61 -4.23 -13.21 -5.52
C ARG A 61 -3.44 -11.90 -5.40
N CYS A 62 -4.17 -10.79 -5.33
CA CYS A 62 -3.61 -9.45 -5.13
C CYS A 62 -3.94 -8.96 -3.72
N TYR A 63 -2.93 -8.42 -3.03
CA TYR A 63 -3.05 -7.94 -1.65
C TYR A 63 -2.72 -6.45 -1.59
N PHE A 64 -3.60 -5.70 -0.93
CA PHE A 64 -3.40 -4.28 -0.66
C PHE A 64 -3.13 -4.08 0.83
N PHE A 65 -2.03 -3.40 1.15
CA PHE A 65 -1.63 -3.07 2.51
C PHE A 65 -1.88 -1.58 2.72
N SER A 66 -2.92 -1.25 3.49
CA SER A 66 -3.32 0.14 3.70
C SER A 66 -2.35 0.86 4.62
N ALA A 67 -1.85 2.02 4.20
CA ALA A 67 -1.06 2.91 5.06
C ALA A 67 -1.92 3.71 6.08
N GLN A 68 -3.26 3.59 6.02
CA GLN A 68 -4.17 4.37 6.86
C GLN A 68 -4.66 3.56 8.05
N GLN A 69 -4.59 4.13 9.25
CA GLN A 69 -5.23 3.57 10.44
C GLN A 69 -6.72 3.93 10.42
N LYS A 70 -7.57 2.90 10.50
CA LYS A 70 -9.04 2.98 10.45
C LYS A 70 -9.63 2.00 11.44
N THR A 71 -10.91 2.13 11.79
CA THR A 71 -11.62 1.07 12.50
C THR A 71 -11.72 -0.19 11.62
N TRP A 72 -12.05 -1.35 12.19
CA TRP A 72 -12.28 -2.56 11.39
C TRP A 72 -13.38 -2.34 10.33
N ALA A 73 -14.49 -1.71 10.72
CA ALA A 73 -15.61 -1.43 9.83
C ALA A 73 -15.24 -0.47 8.70
N ASP A 74 -14.52 0.61 9.00
CA ASP A 74 -14.06 1.57 8.00
C ASP A 74 -12.99 0.97 7.07
N SER A 75 -12.13 0.10 7.60
CA SER A 75 -11.14 -0.66 6.82
C SER A 75 -11.84 -1.56 5.81
N ARG A 76 -12.85 -2.32 6.26
CA ARG A 76 -13.64 -3.19 5.39
C ARG A 76 -14.37 -2.39 4.32
N LYS A 77 -15.03 -1.31 4.70
CA LYS A 77 -15.71 -0.41 3.76
C LYS A 77 -14.75 0.10 2.69
N HIS A 78 -13.54 0.51 3.07
CA HIS A 78 -12.53 0.98 2.12
C HIS A 78 -12.10 -0.10 1.12
N CYS A 79 -11.90 -1.35 1.58
CA CYS A 79 -11.61 -2.48 0.70
C CYS A 79 -12.76 -2.73 -0.30
N VAL A 80 -14.00 -2.78 0.20
CA VAL A 80 -15.21 -2.97 -0.64
C VAL A 80 -15.36 -1.86 -1.67
N ASP A 81 -15.19 -0.60 -1.27
CA ASP A 81 -15.24 0.56 -2.16
C ASP A 81 -14.12 0.51 -3.23
N SER A 82 -13.04 -0.24 -2.98
CA SER A 82 -11.90 -0.46 -3.91
C SER A 82 -12.01 -1.74 -4.74
N GLY A 83 -13.16 -2.44 -4.69
CA GLY A 83 -13.36 -3.69 -5.44
C GLY A 83 -12.70 -4.93 -4.82
N SER A 84 -12.39 -4.90 -3.52
CA SER A 84 -11.87 -6.04 -2.77
C SER A 84 -12.62 -6.23 -1.44
N ASP A 85 -12.08 -7.03 -0.52
CA ASP A 85 -12.55 -7.11 0.87
C ASP A 85 -11.35 -7.37 1.78
N LEU A 86 -11.53 -7.32 3.10
CA LEU A 86 -10.48 -7.71 4.04
C LEU A 86 -10.03 -9.15 3.80
N VAL A 87 -8.75 -9.42 4.02
CA VAL A 87 -8.17 -10.73 3.68
C VAL A 87 -8.77 -11.86 4.53
N ILE A 88 -9.17 -12.94 3.85
CA ILE A 88 -9.46 -14.25 4.45
C ILE A 88 -8.23 -15.12 4.22
N ILE A 89 -7.66 -15.64 5.32
CA ILE A 89 -6.43 -16.43 5.31
C ILE A 89 -6.80 -17.91 5.27
N ASN A 90 -6.41 -18.57 4.18
CA ASN A 90 -6.81 -19.95 3.87
C ASN A 90 -5.66 -20.96 3.96
N SER A 91 -4.46 -20.55 4.38
CA SER A 91 -3.31 -21.46 4.48
C SER A 91 -2.20 -20.90 5.37
N ARG A 92 -1.34 -21.77 5.91
CA ARG A 92 -0.14 -21.34 6.65
C ARG A 92 0.83 -20.58 5.76
N GLU A 93 0.91 -20.94 4.49
CA GLU A 93 1.82 -20.28 3.55
C GLU A 93 1.36 -18.85 3.27
N GLU A 94 0.05 -18.62 3.13
CA GLU A 94 -0.53 -17.28 3.01
C GLU A 94 -0.30 -16.48 4.29
N LEU A 95 -0.53 -17.08 5.47
CA LEU A 95 -0.25 -16.43 6.76
C LEU A 95 1.23 -16.04 6.89
N ALA A 96 2.15 -16.94 6.53
CA ALA A 96 3.59 -16.69 6.58
C ALA A 96 4.02 -15.59 5.59
N PHE A 97 3.43 -15.57 4.40
CA PHE A 97 3.63 -14.49 3.43
C PHE A 97 3.19 -13.14 4.01
N LEU A 98 1.98 -13.05 4.55
CA LEU A 98 1.45 -11.82 5.14
C LEU A 98 2.33 -11.36 6.31
N PHE A 99 2.68 -12.28 7.22
CA PHE A 99 3.55 -11.98 8.36
C PHE A 99 4.92 -11.44 7.95
N ASN A 100 5.55 -12.04 6.93
CA ASN A 100 6.84 -11.58 6.44
C ASN A 100 6.73 -10.24 5.69
N HIS A 101 5.61 -10.00 5.00
CA HIS A 101 5.40 -8.76 4.26
C HIS A 101 5.13 -7.55 5.16
N THR A 102 4.38 -7.73 6.26
CA THR A 102 3.99 -6.62 7.15
C THR A 102 5.08 -6.19 8.13
N GLN A 103 6.19 -6.92 8.27
CA GLN A 103 7.36 -6.54 9.08
C GLN A 103 7.02 -6.06 10.52
N ASN A 104 6.08 -6.74 11.19
CA ASN A 104 5.56 -6.43 12.54
C ASN A 104 4.53 -5.30 12.63
N GLU A 105 4.11 -4.70 11.52
CA GLU A 105 2.96 -3.82 11.52
C GLU A 105 1.65 -4.60 11.70
N VAL A 106 0.67 -3.94 12.32
CA VAL A 106 -0.64 -4.54 12.65
C VAL A 106 -1.68 -4.10 11.64
N TYR A 107 -2.35 -5.07 11.04
CA TYR A 107 -3.40 -4.87 10.04
C TYR A 107 -4.70 -5.56 10.47
N PHE A 108 -5.83 -4.94 10.15
CA PHE A 108 -7.11 -5.63 10.22
C PHE A 108 -7.22 -6.66 9.10
N ILE A 109 -7.78 -7.83 9.45
CA ILE A 109 -8.09 -8.93 8.53
C ILE A 109 -9.59 -9.22 8.57
N GLY A 110 -10.05 -10.09 7.68
CA GLY A 110 -11.47 -10.44 7.54
C GLY A 110 -12.03 -11.32 8.66
N LEU A 111 -11.36 -11.41 9.81
CA LEU A 111 -11.80 -12.21 10.95
C LEU A 111 -12.59 -11.32 11.93
N THR A 112 -13.76 -11.78 12.39
CA THR A 112 -14.66 -11.02 13.25
C THR A 112 -15.52 -11.92 14.14
N ASP A 113 -15.90 -11.44 15.31
CA ASP A 113 -16.86 -12.05 16.23
C ASP A 113 -18.03 -11.11 16.58
N GLN A 114 -18.22 -10.06 15.78
CA GLN A 114 -19.26 -9.03 15.99
C GLN A 114 -20.69 -9.60 16.13
N ASP A 115 -20.98 -10.74 15.51
CA ASP A 115 -22.28 -11.41 15.61
C ASP A 115 -22.50 -12.04 17.00
N ALA A 116 -21.44 -12.60 17.59
CA ALA A 116 -21.47 -13.29 18.88
C ALA A 116 -20.05 -13.40 19.44
N GLU A 117 -19.80 -12.68 20.53
CA GLU A 117 -18.52 -12.66 21.25
C GLU A 117 -17.97 -14.08 21.46
N GLY A 118 -16.70 -14.28 21.10
CA GLY A 118 -16.01 -15.57 21.20
C GLY A 118 -16.36 -16.58 20.10
N LYS A 119 -17.26 -16.27 19.16
CA LYS A 119 -17.55 -17.07 17.97
C LYS A 119 -16.97 -16.40 16.72
N TRP A 120 -15.67 -16.59 16.53
CA TRP A 120 -14.94 -16.06 15.40
C TRP A 120 -15.37 -16.68 14.07
N LYS A 121 -15.66 -15.83 13.10
CA LYS A 121 -15.93 -16.18 11.72
C LYS A 121 -15.20 -15.25 10.77
N TRP A 122 -14.98 -15.73 9.56
CA TRP A 122 -14.54 -14.88 8.45
C TRP A 122 -15.72 -14.11 7.87
N ILE A 123 -15.41 -13.03 7.17
CA ILE A 123 -16.39 -12.17 6.47
C ILE A 123 -17.23 -12.88 5.40
N ASP A 124 -16.84 -14.09 4.97
CA ASP A 124 -17.63 -14.99 4.10
C ASP A 124 -18.58 -15.93 4.88
N ASN A 125 -18.66 -15.75 6.20
CA ASN A 125 -19.42 -16.55 7.16
C ASN A 125 -18.88 -17.95 7.44
N THR A 126 -17.68 -18.30 7.00
CA THR A 126 -17.02 -19.54 7.42
C THR A 126 -16.46 -19.40 8.84
N ALA A 127 -16.50 -20.49 9.61
CA ALA A 127 -15.95 -20.50 10.97
C ALA A 127 -14.41 -20.52 10.95
N LEU A 128 -13.78 -19.92 11.96
CA LEU A 128 -12.33 -20.01 12.13
C LEU A 128 -11.89 -21.46 12.33
N ASN A 129 -10.95 -21.93 11.49
CA ASN A 129 -10.25 -23.19 11.70
C ASN A 129 -8.85 -22.94 12.27
N ILE A 130 -8.62 -23.29 13.53
CA ILE A 130 -7.36 -23.07 14.25
C ILE A 130 -6.22 -24.02 13.84
N ASN A 131 -6.54 -25.11 13.13
CA ASN A 131 -5.53 -26.06 12.66
C ASN A 131 -4.98 -25.69 11.28
N MET A 132 -5.47 -24.58 10.71
CA MET A 132 -5.03 -24.06 9.42
C MET A 132 -3.57 -23.66 9.49
#